data_AF-A0A3D1K7L0-F1
#
_entry.id   AF-A0A3D1K7L0-F1
#
_cell.length_a   1.000
_cell.length_b   1.000
_cell.length_c   1.000
_cell.angle_alpha   90.00
_cell.angle_beta   90.00
_cell.angle_gamma   90.00
#
_symmetry.space_group_name_H-M   'P 1'
#
loop_
_entity.id
_entity.type
_entity.pdbx_description
1 polymer ?
#
loop_
_entity_poly.entity_id
_entity_poly.type
_entity_poly.pdbx_seq_one_letter_code
_entity_poly.pdbx_strand_id
1 'polypeptide(L)'
;MNAKSCRNYGRVPCFSSIEMQDDFELQSYSNSIESTLCAWDNSFQNRLKDESALRVLEMLLDKHFFHDENVSAADDVLQKGFEMVSTSIFEDLPDIAEETLNKTISVVHFVAKRRTTGGREYFDFIHQFVGFRVAPGVRVFPGLSRNPESKYSLNPVLQ
;
A
#
# COMPACT_ATOMS: atom_id res chain seq x y z
N MET A 1 -0.95 -21.04 22.60
CA MET A 1 -0.69 -20.73 21.18
C MET A 1 -1.94 -21.13 20.41
N ASN A 2 -2.87 -20.20 20.19
CA ASN A 2 -4.10 -20.50 19.44
C ASN A 2 -3.79 -20.37 17.96
N ALA A 3 -3.97 -21.45 17.21
CA ALA A 3 -3.85 -21.47 15.77
C ALA A 3 -4.88 -20.48 15.17
N LYS A 4 -4.44 -19.28 14.75
CA LYS A 4 -5.24 -18.42 13.87
C LYS A 4 -5.38 -19.16 12.53
N SER A 5 -6.42 -19.97 12.42
CA SER A 5 -6.65 -20.93 11.35
C SER A 5 -6.96 -20.24 10.02
N CYS A 6 -6.30 -20.68 8.95
CA CYS A 6 -6.77 -20.78 7.55
C CYS A 6 -7.85 -19.77 7.11
N ARG A 7 -7.63 -18.46 7.32
CA ARG A 7 -8.52 -17.44 6.80
C ARG A 7 -8.39 -17.40 5.29
N ASN A 8 -9.53 -17.42 4.60
CA ASN A 8 -9.54 -17.25 3.16
C ASN A 8 -9.70 -15.76 2.82
N TYR A 9 -8.59 -15.04 2.88
CA TYR A 9 -8.53 -13.62 2.53
C TYR A 9 -8.99 -13.34 1.08
N GLY A 10 -8.93 -14.33 0.19
CA GLY A 10 -9.45 -14.21 -1.18
C GLY A 10 -10.98 -14.18 -1.30
N ARG A 11 -11.71 -14.39 -0.20
CA ARG A 11 -13.19 -14.29 -0.17
C ARG A 11 -13.70 -12.99 0.45
N VAL A 12 -12.81 -12.15 0.97
CA VAL A 12 -13.20 -10.82 1.44
C VAL A 12 -13.69 -10.01 0.24
N PRO A 13 -14.86 -9.35 0.30
CA PRO A 13 -15.33 -8.50 -0.78
C PRO A 13 -14.25 -7.52 -1.22
N CYS A 14 -14.08 -7.35 -2.53
CA CYS A 14 -13.11 -6.42 -3.11
C CYS A 14 -13.77 -5.65 -4.25
N PHE A 15 -13.26 -4.45 -4.53
CA PHE A 15 -13.58 -3.76 -5.77
C PHE A 15 -12.97 -4.51 -6.96
N SER A 16 -13.67 -4.48 -8.08
CA SER A 16 -13.12 -4.90 -9.36
C SER A 16 -12.05 -3.90 -9.84
N SER A 17 -11.19 -4.36 -10.74
CA SER A 17 -10.19 -3.47 -11.35
C SER A 17 -10.81 -2.31 -12.14
N ILE A 18 -12.02 -2.50 -12.68
CA ILE A 18 -12.75 -1.46 -13.42
C ILE A 18 -13.24 -0.38 -12.46
N GLU A 19 -13.86 -0.77 -11.34
CA GLU A 19 -14.30 0.18 -10.30
C GLU A 19 -13.12 1.00 -9.76
N MET A 20 -11.98 0.36 -9.50
CA MET A 20 -10.76 1.07 -9.08
C MET A 20 -10.23 2.01 -10.16
N GLN A 21 -10.26 1.61 -11.43
CA GLN A 21 -9.72 2.43 -12.52
C GLN A 21 -10.58 3.67 -12.79
N ASP A 22 -11.90 3.57 -12.64
CA ASP A 22 -12.83 4.62 -13.02
C ASP A 22 -13.11 5.62 -11.87
N ASP A 23 -12.69 5.31 -10.65
CA ASP A 23 -12.93 6.14 -9.46
C ASP A 23 -11.61 6.66 -8.85
N PHE A 24 -11.39 7.98 -8.99
CA PHE A 24 -10.20 8.65 -8.45
C PHE A 24 -10.13 8.63 -6.92
N GLU A 25 -11.27 8.61 -6.24
CA GLU A 25 -11.32 8.54 -4.79
C GLU A 25 -10.89 7.15 -4.31
N LEU A 26 -11.41 6.09 -4.93
CA LEU A 26 -10.94 4.72 -4.64
C LEU A 26 -9.45 4.54 -4.92
N GLN A 27 -8.94 5.11 -6.00
CA GLN A 27 -7.49 5.15 -6.27
C GLN A 27 -6.73 5.90 -5.17
N SER A 28 -7.28 7.01 -4.65
CA SER A 28 -6.65 7.76 -3.57
C SER A 28 -6.54 6.94 -2.29
N TYR A 29 -7.54 6.08 -2.02
CA TYR A 29 -7.55 5.20 -0.85
C TYR A 29 -6.50 4.09 -0.95
N SER A 30 -6.43 3.37 -2.08
CA SER A 30 -5.39 2.34 -2.28
C SER A 30 -4.00 2.95 -2.23
N ASN A 31 -3.85 4.13 -2.83
CA ASN A 31 -2.60 4.88 -2.82
C ASN A 31 -2.10 5.25 -1.42
N SER A 32 -2.99 5.63 -0.49
CA SER A 32 -2.59 5.93 0.90
C SER A 32 -1.96 4.69 1.56
N ILE A 33 -2.57 3.52 1.36
CA ILE A 33 -2.07 2.24 1.86
C ILE A 33 -0.74 1.87 1.17
N GLU A 34 -0.72 1.83 -0.16
CA GLU A 34 0.44 1.40 -0.95
C GLU A 34 1.65 2.32 -0.75
N SER A 35 1.44 3.64 -0.71
CA SER A 35 2.54 4.57 -0.45
C SER A 35 3.11 4.48 0.96
N THR A 36 2.29 4.07 1.93
CA THR A 36 2.76 3.80 3.29
C THR A 36 3.54 2.49 3.36
N LEU A 37 3.15 1.47 2.58
CA LEU A 37 3.96 0.26 2.40
C LEU A 37 5.32 0.59 1.78
N CYS A 38 5.38 1.47 0.77
CA CYS A 38 6.65 1.94 0.21
C CYS A 38 7.49 2.70 1.26
N ALA A 39 6.88 3.55 2.09
CA ALA A 39 7.58 4.27 3.14
C ALA A 39 8.15 3.32 4.21
N TRP A 40 7.39 2.28 4.56
CA TRP A 40 7.83 1.21 5.44
C TRP A 40 9.02 0.46 4.86
N ASP A 41 8.94 -0.02 3.61
CA ASP A 41 10.06 -0.70 2.94
C ASP A 41 11.31 0.19 2.83
N ASN A 42 11.13 1.47 2.51
CA ASN A 42 12.23 2.44 2.49
C ASN A 42 12.90 2.59 3.87
N SER A 43 12.13 2.53 4.96
CA SER A 43 12.69 2.54 6.33
C SER A 43 13.55 1.30 6.65
N PHE A 44 13.42 0.23 5.86
CA PHE A 44 14.23 -0.98 5.90
C PHE A 44 15.18 -1.11 4.69
N GLN A 45 15.56 0.03 4.09
CA GLN A 45 16.51 0.11 2.99
C GLN A 45 16.08 -0.63 1.72
N ASN A 46 14.77 -0.69 1.46
CA ASN A 46 14.17 -1.39 0.33
C ASN A 46 14.59 -2.86 0.31
N ARG A 47 14.33 -3.60 1.39
CA ARG A 47 14.74 -5.02 1.55
C ARG A 47 13.59 -5.94 1.91
N LEU A 48 12.39 -5.41 2.11
CA LEU A 48 11.25 -6.23 2.41
C LEU A 48 10.84 -7.04 1.18
N LYS A 49 10.26 -8.20 1.46
CA LYS A 49 9.67 -9.06 0.43
C LYS A 49 8.18 -8.87 0.40
N ASP A 50 7.56 -9.21 -0.72
CA ASP A 50 6.11 -9.10 -0.90
C ASP A 50 5.32 -9.88 0.16
N GLU A 51 5.88 -10.98 0.69
CA GLU A 51 5.27 -11.73 1.79
C GLU A 51 5.06 -10.85 3.05
N SER A 52 5.96 -9.91 3.31
CA SER A 52 5.83 -8.95 4.40
C SER A 52 4.66 -7.99 4.18
N ALA A 53 4.49 -7.48 2.95
CA ALA A 53 3.35 -6.63 2.59
C ALA A 53 2.02 -7.39 2.68
N LEU A 54 1.98 -8.62 2.15
CA LEU A 54 0.81 -9.49 2.26
C LEU A 54 0.43 -9.70 3.72
N ARG A 55 1.41 -9.97 4.58
CA ARG A 55 1.14 -10.21 5.99
C ARG A 55 0.59 -8.99 6.72
N VAL A 56 1.07 -7.79 6.40
CA VAL A 56 0.52 -6.53 6.93
C VAL A 56 -0.92 -6.32 6.46
N LEU A 57 -1.21 -6.57 5.18
CA LEU A 57 -2.57 -6.45 4.62
C LEU A 57 -3.54 -7.45 5.25
N GLU A 58 -3.09 -8.69 5.49
CA GLU A 58 -3.85 -9.69 6.24
C GLU A 58 -4.14 -9.24 7.68
N MET A 59 -3.17 -8.63 8.37
CA MET A 59 -3.37 -8.06 9.71
C MET A 59 -4.39 -6.91 9.70
N LEU A 60 -4.41 -6.08 8.66
CA LEU A 60 -5.43 -5.03 8.50
C LEU A 60 -6.82 -5.64 8.29
N LEU A 61 -6.94 -6.68 7.46
CA LEU A 61 -8.21 -7.40 7.27
C LEU A 61 -8.65 -8.11 8.56
N ASP A 62 -7.71 -8.70 9.31
CA ASP A 62 -7.97 -9.27 10.63
C ASP A 62 -8.63 -8.24 11.56
N LYS A 63 -8.12 -7.00 11.57
CA LYS A 63 -8.63 -5.90 12.40
C LYS A 63 -9.96 -5.35 11.91
N HIS A 64 -10.06 -5.03 10.62
CA HIS A 64 -11.17 -4.24 10.09
C HIS A 64 -12.33 -5.08 9.56
N PHE A 65 -12.05 -6.25 8.96
CA PHE A 65 -13.09 -7.11 8.39
C PHE A 65 -13.49 -8.25 9.33
N PHE A 66 -12.53 -8.86 10.02
CA PHE A 66 -12.80 -9.94 10.97
C PHE A 66 -13.01 -9.46 12.41
N HIS A 67 -12.82 -8.15 12.67
CA HIS A 67 -12.99 -7.51 13.97
C HIS A 67 -12.19 -8.15 15.11
N ASP A 68 -10.97 -8.61 14.82
CA ASP A 68 -10.11 -9.13 15.87
C ASP A 68 -9.69 -8.00 16.83
N GLU A 69 -9.99 -8.18 18.11
CA GLU A 69 -9.64 -7.21 19.16
C GLU A 69 -8.12 -7.07 19.37
N ASN A 70 -7.37 -8.15 19.12
CA ASN A 70 -5.93 -8.21 19.34
C ASN A 70 -5.21 -8.66 18.07
N VAL A 71 -4.82 -7.69 17.25
CA VAL A 71 -3.93 -7.91 16.10
C VAL A 71 -2.53 -7.47 16.47
N SER A 72 -1.66 -8.44 16.69
CA SER A 72 -0.23 -8.21 16.88
C SER A 72 0.59 -9.25 16.14
N ALA A 73 1.77 -8.84 15.68
CA ALA A 73 2.79 -9.75 15.20
C ALA A 73 3.83 -9.98 16.30
N ALA A 74 4.37 -11.20 16.39
CA ALA A 74 5.55 -11.47 17.21
C ALA A 74 6.84 -10.89 16.59
N ASP A 75 6.77 -10.51 15.31
CA ASP A 75 7.86 -9.90 14.54
C ASP A 75 7.69 -8.37 14.57
N ASP A 76 8.67 -7.69 15.16
CA ASP A 76 8.70 -6.23 15.30
C ASP A 76 8.66 -5.51 13.93
N VAL A 77 9.21 -6.13 12.87
CA VAL A 77 9.21 -5.55 11.51
C VAL A 77 7.79 -5.50 10.97
N LEU A 78 7.04 -6.60 11.12
CA LEU A 78 5.64 -6.70 10.70
C LEU A 78 4.74 -5.81 11.56
N GLN A 79 4.98 -5.79 12.88
CA GLN A 79 4.25 -4.94 13.80
C GLN A 79 4.38 -3.46 13.42
N LYS A 80 5.61 -3.01 13.12
CA LYS A 80 5.87 -1.65 12.66
C LYS A 80 5.16 -1.33 11.34
N GLY A 81 5.17 -2.26 10.38
CA GLY A 81 4.46 -2.07 9.10
C GLY A 81 2.96 -1.92 9.31
N PHE A 82 2.37 -2.75 10.15
CA PHE A 82 0.96 -2.68 10.51
C PHE A 82 0.57 -1.37 11.20
N GLU A 83 1.39 -0.90 12.14
CA GLU A 83 1.19 0.38 12.84
C GLU A 83 1.28 1.55 11.87
N MET A 84 2.30 1.59 11.03
CA MET A 84 2.48 2.66 10.03
C MET A 84 1.27 2.77 9.10
N VAL A 85 0.78 1.64 8.56
CA VAL A 85 -0.38 1.65 7.68
C VAL A 85 -1.66 1.99 8.44
N SER A 86 -1.85 1.47 9.65
CA SER A 86 -3.00 1.82 10.50
C SER A 86 -3.07 3.32 10.78
N THR A 87 -1.94 3.94 11.10
CA THR A 87 -1.85 5.40 11.30
C THR A 87 -2.16 6.15 10.02
N SER A 88 -1.64 5.72 8.86
CA SER A 88 -1.95 6.37 7.59
C SER A 88 -3.43 6.32 7.22
N ILE A 89 -4.11 5.19 7.47
CA ILE A 89 -5.56 5.06 7.26
C ILE A 89 -6.31 6.06 8.14
N PHE A 90 -5.94 6.17 9.42
CA PHE A 90 -6.57 7.11 10.34
C PHE A 90 -6.36 8.59 9.94
N GLU A 91 -5.15 8.93 9.48
CA GLU A 91 -4.79 10.31 9.11
C GLU A 91 -5.29 10.72 7.73
N ASP A 92 -5.18 9.84 6.73
CA ASP A 92 -5.49 10.16 5.34
C ASP A 92 -6.95 9.86 4.98
N LEU A 93 -7.60 8.93 5.70
CA LEU A 93 -8.93 8.41 5.38
C LEU A 93 -9.91 8.51 6.57
N PRO A 94 -10.07 9.68 7.24
CA PRO A 94 -10.84 9.77 8.49
C PRO A 94 -12.34 9.47 8.32
N ASP A 95 -12.90 9.75 7.14
CA ASP A 95 -14.34 9.62 6.86
C ASP A 95 -14.69 8.40 5.99
N ILE A 96 -13.73 7.52 5.73
CA ILE A 96 -13.97 6.34 4.88
C ILE A 96 -14.96 5.38 5.55
N ALA A 97 -15.99 4.97 4.80
CA ALA A 97 -16.91 3.93 5.27
C ALA A 97 -16.15 2.61 5.45
N GLU A 98 -16.48 1.87 6.52
CA GLU A 98 -15.79 0.63 6.86
C GLU A 98 -15.83 -0.42 5.73
N GLU A 99 -16.98 -0.55 5.05
CA GLU A 99 -17.12 -1.43 3.90
C GLU A 99 -16.16 -1.05 2.77
N THR A 100 -16.03 0.24 2.48
CA THR A 100 -15.12 0.77 1.46
C THR A 100 -13.68 0.51 1.85
N LEU A 101 -13.30 0.75 3.12
CA LEU A 101 -11.96 0.44 3.62
C LEU A 101 -11.64 -1.06 3.47
N ASN A 102 -12.55 -1.93 3.89
CA ASN A 102 -12.38 -3.38 3.79
C ASN A 102 -12.18 -3.83 2.33
N LYS A 103 -12.97 -3.30 1.40
CA LYS A 103 -12.83 -3.58 -0.04
C LYS A 103 -11.54 -3.04 -0.63
N THR A 104 -11.09 -1.87 -0.20
CA THR A 104 -9.81 -1.27 -0.60
C THR A 104 -8.63 -2.11 -0.13
N ILE A 105 -8.60 -2.52 1.15
CA ILE A 105 -7.54 -3.40 1.66
C ILE A 105 -7.55 -4.74 0.90
N SER A 106 -8.74 -5.30 0.65
CA SER A 106 -8.89 -6.57 -0.05
C SER A 106 -8.39 -6.53 -1.49
N VAL A 107 -8.66 -5.45 -2.24
CA VAL A 107 -8.17 -5.31 -3.62
C VAL A 107 -6.64 -5.12 -3.66
N VAL A 108 -6.06 -4.36 -2.72
CA VAL A 108 -4.60 -4.20 -2.61
C VAL A 108 -3.95 -5.56 -2.28
N HIS A 109 -4.51 -6.31 -1.33
CA HIS A 109 -4.06 -7.67 -1.02
C HIS A 109 -4.17 -8.61 -2.23
N PHE A 110 -5.27 -8.57 -2.98
CA PHE A 110 -5.44 -9.37 -4.19
C PHE A 110 -4.38 -9.04 -5.25
N VAL A 111 -4.10 -7.76 -5.49
CA VAL A 111 -3.09 -7.31 -6.46
C VAL A 111 -1.69 -7.75 -6.01
N ALA A 112 -1.33 -7.55 -4.74
CA ALA A 112 -0.06 -8.00 -4.18
C ALA A 112 0.12 -9.53 -4.36
N LYS A 113 -0.91 -10.31 -4.02
CA LYS A 113 -0.88 -11.76 -4.11
C LYS A 113 -0.75 -12.26 -5.55
N ARG A 114 -1.35 -11.57 -6.51
CA ARG A 114 -1.25 -11.93 -7.93
C ARG A 114 0.12 -11.60 -8.52
N ARG A 115 0.78 -10.55 -8.03
CA ARG A 115 2.06 -10.06 -8.56
C ARG A 115 3.26 -10.80 -7.98
N THR A 116 3.18 -11.24 -6.74
CA THR A 116 4.32 -11.87 -6.09
C THR A 116 4.67 -13.21 -6.74
N THR A 117 5.97 -13.44 -6.93
CA THR A 117 6.52 -14.76 -7.28
C THR A 117 7.48 -15.30 -6.21
N GLY A 118 7.38 -14.78 -4.98
CA GLY A 118 8.25 -15.10 -3.84
C GLY A 118 9.41 -14.12 -3.64
N GLY A 119 9.38 -13.00 -4.36
CA GLY A 119 10.39 -11.96 -4.31
C GLY A 119 9.83 -10.62 -3.80
N ARG A 120 10.11 -9.58 -4.58
CA ARG A 120 9.81 -8.17 -4.29
C ARG A 120 9.07 -7.50 -5.46
N GLU A 121 8.44 -8.31 -6.30
CA GLU A 121 7.83 -7.86 -7.56
C GLU A 121 6.71 -6.85 -7.31
N TYR A 122 5.92 -7.05 -6.25
CA TYR A 122 4.90 -6.11 -5.84
C TYR A 122 5.51 -4.84 -5.27
N PHE A 123 6.49 -4.93 -4.36
CA PHE A 123 7.18 -3.74 -3.84
C PHE A 123 7.80 -2.88 -4.96
N ASP A 124 8.53 -3.49 -5.88
CA ASP A 124 9.15 -2.77 -7.00
C ASP A 124 8.09 -2.10 -7.89
N PHE A 125 6.96 -2.76 -8.09
CA PHE A 125 5.82 -2.18 -8.81
C PHE A 125 5.26 -0.96 -8.09
N ILE A 126 4.89 -1.05 -6.80
CA ILE A 126 4.30 0.10 -6.09
C ILE A 126 5.29 1.25 -5.88
N HIS A 127 6.60 0.97 -5.74
CA HIS A 127 7.62 2.01 -5.73
C HIS A 127 7.66 2.79 -7.05
N GLN A 128 7.51 2.11 -8.19
CA GLN A 128 7.51 2.73 -9.50
C GLN A 128 6.25 3.56 -9.78
N PHE A 129 5.07 3.07 -9.39
CA PHE A 129 3.79 3.65 -9.82
C PHE A 129 3.06 4.47 -8.75
N VAL A 130 3.35 4.26 -7.46
CA VAL A 130 2.69 4.95 -6.34
C VAL A 130 3.64 5.90 -5.62
N GLY A 131 4.91 5.52 -5.49
CA GLY A 131 5.88 6.24 -4.66
C GLY A 131 5.67 6.00 -3.16
N PHE A 132 6.36 6.75 -2.31
CA PHE A 132 6.28 6.60 -0.85
C PHE A 132 5.70 7.83 -0.14
N ARG A 133 4.94 7.60 0.94
CA ARG A 133 4.35 8.64 1.79
C ARG A 133 5.42 9.34 2.63
N VAL A 134 5.34 10.66 2.74
CA VAL A 134 6.23 11.47 3.60
C VAL A 134 5.48 12.32 4.63
N ALA A 135 4.20 12.60 4.39
CA ALA A 135 3.29 13.29 5.30
C ALA A 135 1.83 12.97 4.93
N PRO A 136 0.83 13.35 5.74
CA PRO A 136 -0.58 13.15 5.39
C PRO A 136 -0.95 13.72 4.03
N GLY A 137 -1.51 12.86 3.17
CA GLY A 137 -1.83 13.18 1.78
C GLY A 137 -0.64 13.48 0.84
N VAL A 138 0.62 13.41 1.31
CA VAL A 138 1.82 13.78 0.53
C VAL A 138 2.67 12.56 0.21
N ARG A 139 2.97 12.37 -1.09
CA ARG A 139 3.75 11.25 -1.62
C ARG A 139 4.88 11.72 -2.53
N VAL A 140 5.98 10.97 -2.56
CA VAL A 140 7.18 11.25 -3.35
C VAL A 140 7.50 10.04 -4.23
N PHE A 141 7.82 10.29 -5.50
CA PHE A 141 8.21 9.24 -6.45
C PHE A 141 9.74 9.11 -6.53
N PRO A 142 10.28 7.88 -6.48
CA PRO A 142 11.70 7.64 -6.73
C PRO A 142 12.07 8.14 -8.12
N GLY A 143 12.93 9.16 -8.20
CA GLY A 143 13.45 9.69 -9.47
C GLY A 143 12.90 11.04 -9.94
N LEU A 144 11.94 11.65 -9.25
CA LEU A 144 11.51 13.04 -9.53
C LEU A 144 12.27 14.12 -8.72
N SER A 145 13.26 13.72 -7.92
CA SER A 145 14.28 14.65 -7.41
C SER A 145 15.53 14.58 -8.29
N ARG A 146 15.47 15.23 -9.46
CA ARG A 146 16.66 15.75 -10.16
C ARG A 146 16.35 17.12 -10.75
N ASN A 147 16.85 18.12 -10.05
CA ASN A 147 17.37 19.41 -10.55
C ASN A 147 16.39 20.59 -10.68
N PRO A 148 16.51 21.67 -9.88
CA PRO A 148 15.84 22.95 -10.13
C PRO A 148 16.45 23.73 -11.32
N GLU A 149 17.43 23.16 -12.05
CA GLU A 149 18.08 23.80 -13.22
C GLU A 149 17.83 23.10 -14.56
N SER A 150 16.65 22.53 -14.81
CA SER A 150 16.26 22.24 -16.20
C SER A 150 15.81 23.54 -16.88
N LYS A 151 16.79 24.35 -17.28
CA LYS A 151 16.60 25.44 -18.23
C LYS A 151 15.83 24.89 -19.43
N TYR A 152 14.70 25.52 -19.74
CA TYR A 152 14.11 25.49 -21.07
C TYR A 152 15.18 25.93 -22.07
N SER A 153 15.97 24.98 -22.55
CA SER A 153 16.76 25.14 -23.76
C SER A 153 15.80 24.88 -24.91
N LEU A 154 15.05 25.94 -25.25
CA LEU A 154 14.54 26.10 -26.59
C LEU A 154 15.76 26.08 -27.52
N ASN A 155 16.10 24.92 -28.06
CA ASN A 155 16.92 24.89 -29.25
C ASN A 155 15.99 25.13 -30.45
N PRO A 156 16.23 26.19 -31.23
CA PRO A 156 15.51 26.42 -32.46
C PRO A 156 16.08 25.53 -33.58
N VAL A 157 15.32 25.44 -34.68
CA VAL A 157 15.77 25.22 -36.07
C VAL A 157 15.54 23.81 -36.68
N LEU A 158 14.48 23.79 -37.50
CA LEU A 158 14.31 23.25 -38.86
C LEU A 158 14.28 21.73 -39.09
N GLN A 159 13.13 21.27 -39.65
CA GLN A 159 12.99 21.01 -41.08
C GLN A 159 11.65 21.56 -41.59
#